data_AF-A0A934QPH3-F1
#
_entry.id   AF-A0A934QPH3-F1
#
_cell.length_a   1.000
_cell.length_b   1.000
_cell.length_c   1.000
_cell.angle_alpha   90.00
_cell.angle_beta   90.00
_cell.angle_gamma   90.00
#
_symmetry.space_group_name_H-M   'P 1'
#
loop_
_entity.id
_entity.type
_entity.pdbx_description
1 polymer ?
#
loop_
_entity_poly.entity_id
_entity_poly.type
_entity_poly.pdbx_seq_one_letter_code
_entity_poly.pdbx_strand_id
1 'polypeptide(L)'
;MTKHDEHGDHDERRTARPEPTVVEWLHRGLLWDGEQATHELYEEYLAFVGRLGAAPVTRRRFVDNLADLGVREIRNPGGSSFLVRD
;
A
#
# COMPACT_ATOMS: atom_id res chain seq x y z
N MET A 1 49.91 -5.17 -1.01
CA MET A 1 48.83 -5.59 -0.08
C MET A 1 47.77 -4.52 -0.13
N THR A 2 46.49 -4.72 -0.37
CA THR A 2 45.65 -5.76 -0.97
C THR A 2 44.40 -4.97 -1.36
N LYS A 3 43.84 -5.23 -2.54
CA LYS A 3 42.61 -4.61 -3.04
C LYS A 3 41.44 -4.84 -2.08
N HIS A 4 40.44 -3.97 -2.10
CA HIS A 4 39.05 -4.39 -2.27
C HIS A 4 38.25 -3.19 -2.78
N ASP A 5 37.93 -3.25 -4.08
CA ASP A 5 36.72 -2.71 -4.65
C ASP A 5 35.51 -3.29 -3.90
N GLU A 6 34.52 -2.46 -3.55
CA GLU A 6 33.13 -2.93 -3.51
C GLU A 6 32.21 -1.82 -3.98
N HIS A 7 31.78 -2.01 -5.22
CA HIS A 7 30.54 -1.50 -5.80
C HIS A 7 29.41 -1.55 -4.76
N GLY A 8 28.76 -0.40 -4.57
CA GLY A 8 27.41 -0.33 -4.06
C GLY A 8 26.62 0.51 -5.03
N ASP A 9 26.32 -0.08 -6.18
CA ASP A 9 25.23 0.33 -7.07
C ASP A 9 23.98 0.40 -6.19
N HIS A 10 23.67 1.60 -5.69
CA HIS A 10 22.51 1.79 -4.83
C HIS A 10 21.33 1.86 -5.79
N ASP A 11 20.85 0.67 -6.11
CA ASP A 11 19.58 0.40 -6.75
C ASP A 11 18.50 1.17 -5.97
N GLU A 12 18.20 2.39 -6.43
CA GLU A 12 17.20 3.31 -5.86
C GLU A 12 15.76 2.80 -6.10
N ARG A 13 15.58 1.48 -6.28
CA ARG A 13 14.29 0.80 -6.18
C ARG A 13 14.23 -0.09 -4.95
N ARG A 14 14.69 0.39 -3.79
CA ARG A 14 14.11 -0.06 -2.53
C ARG A 14 12.63 0.28 -2.56
N THR A 15 11.80 -0.68 -2.98
CA THR A 15 10.37 -0.74 -2.66
C THR A 15 10.29 -0.58 -1.15
N ALA A 16 10.04 0.65 -0.70
CA ALA A 16 10.08 0.98 0.72
C ALA A 16 9.00 0.14 1.40
N ARG A 17 9.43 -0.76 2.30
CA ARG A 17 8.60 -1.76 2.98
C ARG A 17 7.20 -1.21 3.30
N PRO A 18 6.13 -1.99 3.06
CA PRO A 18 4.77 -1.55 3.36
C PRO A 18 4.63 -1.05 4.81
N GLU A 19 3.88 0.04 4.97
CA GLU A 19 3.68 0.67 6.28
C GLU A 19 2.90 -0.27 7.22
N PRO A 20 3.32 -0.44 8.49
CA PRO A 20 2.71 -1.40 9.41
C PRO A 20 1.20 -1.20 9.59
N THR A 21 0.72 0.04 9.58
CA THR A 21 -0.72 0.35 9.71
C THR A 21 -1.51 -0.11 8.50
N VAL A 22 -0.93 -0.10 7.29
CA VAL A 22 -1.57 -0.61 6.08
C VAL A 22 -1.61 -2.13 6.10
N VAL A 23 -0.54 -2.78 6.54
CA VAL A 23 -0.50 -4.24 6.73
C VAL A 23 -1.54 -4.66 7.77
N GLU A 24 -1.56 -4.02 8.94
CA GLU A 24 -2.50 -4.36 10.00
C GLU A 24 -3.96 -4.11 9.56
N TRP A 25 -4.22 -2.98 8.90
CA TRP A 25 -5.53 -2.69 8.32
C TRP A 25 -5.94 -3.76 7.31
N LEU A 26 -5.05 -4.13 6.38
CA LEU A 26 -5.34 -5.16 5.38
C LEU A 26 -5.65 -6.51 6.03
N HIS A 27 -4.98 -6.86 7.13
CA HIS A 27 -5.24 -8.10 7.86
C HIS A 27 -6.51 -8.06 8.71
N ARG A 28 -6.95 -6.88 9.19
CA ARG A 28 -8.12 -6.70 10.07
C ARG A 28 -9.40 -6.30 9.36
N GLY A 29 -9.31 -5.52 8.29
CA GLY A 29 -10.43 -4.93 7.52
C GLY A 29 -10.96 -5.84 6.41
N LEU A 30 -10.56 -7.11 6.42
CA LEU A 30 -10.76 -8.07 5.35
C LEU A 30 -12.19 -8.61 5.33
N LEU A 31 -13.11 -7.87 4.70
CA LEU A 31 -14.46 -8.36 4.40
C LEU A 31 -14.85 -8.23 2.93
N TRP A 32 -13.98 -7.70 2.05
CA TRP A 32 -14.33 -7.57 0.63
C TRP A 32 -13.56 -8.55 -0.24
N ASP A 33 -14.31 -9.27 -1.08
CA ASP A 33 -13.80 -10.08 -2.18
C ASP A 33 -14.16 -9.37 -3.49
N GLY A 34 -13.25 -9.36 -4.47
CA GLY A 34 -13.46 -8.72 -5.77
C GLY A 34 -13.01 -7.26 -5.83
N GLU A 35 -13.85 -6.39 -6.38
CA GLU A 35 -13.53 -4.98 -6.66
C GLU A 35 -14.24 -4.03 -5.70
N GLN A 36 -13.50 -3.13 -5.05
CA GLN A 36 -14.06 -2.07 -4.20
C GLN A 36 -13.48 -0.71 -4.56
N ALA A 37 -14.27 0.36 -4.48
CA ALA A 37 -13.80 1.70 -4.81
C ALA A 37 -12.62 2.11 -3.91
N THR A 38 -11.50 2.55 -4.51
CA THR A 38 -10.29 2.91 -3.75
C THR A 38 -10.58 4.02 -2.74
N HIS A 39 -11.50 4.94 -3.05
CA HIS A 39 -11.83 6.03 -2.12
C HIS A 39 -12.47 5.52 -0.83
N GLU A 40 -13.42 4.60 -0.92
CA GLU A 40 -14.13 4.02 0.23
C GLU A 40 -13.16 3.24 1.13
N LEU A 41 -12.32 2.38 0.55
CA LEU A 41 -11.31 1.64 1.30
C LEU A 41 -10.27 2.57 1.96
N TYR A 42 -9.93 3.68 1.32
CA TYR A 42 -9.04 4.65 1.94
C TYR A 42 -9.71 5.37 3.12
N GLU A 43 -11.01 5.67 3.06
CA GLU A 43 -11.75 6.24 4.19
C GLU A 43 -11.86 5.24 5.36
N GLU A 44 -12.10 3.97 5.07
CA GLU A 44 -12.07 2.90 6.08
C GLU A 44 -10.69 2.80 6.74
N TYR A 45 -9.61 2.89 5.95
CA TYR A 45 -8.25 2.96 6.47
C TYR A 45 -8.04 4.18 7.38
N LEU A 46 -8.50 5.37 6.98
CA LEU A 46 -8.38 6.58 7.81
C LEU A 46 -9.12 6.42 9.14
N ALA A 47 -10.33 5.85 9.13
CA ALA A 47 -11.10 5.58 10.34
C ALA A 47 -10.39 4.56 11.25
N PHE A 48 -9.81 3.51 10.68
CA PHE A 48 -9.03 2.51 11.42
C PHE A 48 -7.80 3.15 12.09
N VAL A 49 -6.99 3.88 11.32
CA VAL A 49 -5.78 4.54 11.82
C VAL A 49 -6.10 5.60 12.87
N GLY A 50 -7.18 6.36 12.69
CA GLY A 50 -7.66 7.33 13.67
C GLY A 50 -8.00 6.70 15.02
N ARG A 51 -8.58 5.49 15.04
CA ARG A 51 -8.85 4.75 16.29
C ARG A 51 -7.58 4.28 16.99
N LEU A 52 -6.50 4.04 16.25
CA LEU A 52 -5.20 3.70 16.81
C LEU A 52 -4.43 4.92 17.33
N GLY A 53 -4.91 6.15 17.06
CA GLY A 53 -4.16 7.38 17.36
C GLY A 53 -2.87 7.51 16.54
N ALA A 54 -2.77 6.81 15.41
CA ALA A 54 -1.60 6.83 14.54
C ALA A 54 -1.76 7.86 13.41
N ALA A 55 -0.65 8.25 12.79
CA ALA A 55 -0.66 9.14 11.64
C ALA A 55 -1.00 8.34 10.36
N PRO A 56 -2.02 8.76 9.58
CA PRO A 56 -2.33 8.09 8.33
C PRO A 56 -1.29 8.38 7.26
N VAL A 57 -1.14 7.43 6.34
CA VAL A 57 -0.33 7.60 5.13
C VAL A 57 -1.18 8.28 4.07
N THR A 58 -0.56 8.88 3.05
CA THR A 58 -1.30 9.47 1.93
C THR A 58 -2.02 8.39 1.11
N ARG A 59 -3.08 8.76 0.39
CA ARG A 59 -3.82 7.85 -0.51
C ARG A 59 -2.91 7.15 -1.51
N ARG A 60 -1.95 7.86 -2.08
CA ARG A 60 -0.97 7.28 -3.01
C ARG A 60 -0.12 6.21 -2.31
N ARG A 61 0.43 6.53 -1.14
CA ARG A 61 1.26 5.59 -0.36
C ARG A 61 0.45 4.37 0.10
N PHE A 62 -0.82 4.55 0.42
CA PHE A 62 -1.75 3.46 0.72
C PHE A 62 -1.90 2.50 -0.47
N VAL A 63 -2.19 3.02 -1.66
CA VAL A 63 -2.30 2.21 -2.89
C VAL A 63 -0.97 1.51 -3.22
N ASP A 64 0.15 2.23 -3.15
CA ASP A 64 1.47 1.66 -3.42
C ASP A 64 1.79 0.50 -2.46
N ASN A 65 1.54 0.67 -1.15
CA ASN A 65 1.73 -0.39 -0.16
C ASN A 65 0.80 -1.59 -0.40
N LEU A 66 -0.43 -1.35 -0.84
CA LEU A 66 -1.38 -2.42 -1.16
C LEU A 66 -0.94 -3.19 -2.41
N ALA A 67 -0.39 -2.51 -3.42
CA ALA A 67 0.19 -3.14 -4.60
C ALA A 67 1.37 -4.05 -4.22
N ASP A 68 2.24 -3.59 -3.32
CA ASP A 68 3.35 -4.41 -2.77
C ASP A 68 2.85 -5.64 -1.99
N LEU A 69 1.61 -5.60 -1.49
CA LEU A 69 0.94 -6.70 -0.77
C LEU A 69 0.05 -7.55 -1.69
N GLY A 70 0.06 -7.31 -3.01
CA GLY A 70 -0.69 -8.08 -4.00
C GLY A 70 -2.10 -7.57 -4.30
N VAL A 71 -2.53 -6.44 -3.72
CA VAL A 71 -3.82 -5.80 -4.01
C VAL A 71 -3.62 -4.75 -5.09
N ARG A 72 -4.26 -4.93 -6.25
CA ARG A 72 -3.99 -4.11 -7.44
C ARG A 72 -5.02 -2.99 -7.56
N GLU A 73 -4.60 -1.79 -7.94
CA GLU A 73 -5.54 -0.74 -8.36
C GLU A 73 -5.83 -0.82 -9.87
N ILE A 74 -7.11 -0.88 -10.23
CA ILE A 74 -7.59 -0.73 -11.60
C ILE A 74 -8.36 0.58 -11.76
N ARG A 75 -8.47 1.06 -13.00
CA ARG A 75 -9.26 2.24 -13.33
C ARG A 75 -10.31 1.88 -14.36
N ASN A 76 -11.57 2.23 -14.08
CA ASN A 76 -12.65 2.00 -15.02
C ASN A 76 -12.65 3.07 -16.16
N PRO A 77 -13.39 2.85 -17.26
CA PRO A 77 -13.51 3.82 -18.35
C PRO A 77 -14.11 5.17 -17.93
N GLY A 78 -14.87 5.20 -16.83
CA GLY A 78 -15.40 6.42 -16.22
C GLY A 78 -14.39 7.22 -15.40
N GLY A 79 -13.16 6.72 -15.25
CA GLY A 79 -12.08 7.38 -14.53
C GLY A 79 -12.02 7.10 -13.03
N SER A 80 -12.92 6.28 -12.48
CA SER A 80 -12.94 5.83 -11.08
C SER A 80 -11.91 4.73 -10.84
N SER A 81 -11.29 4.75 -9.66
CA SER A 81 -10.31 3.74 -9.25
C SER A 81 -10.91 2.71 -8.29
N PHE A 82 -10.52 1.45 -8.48
CA PHE A 82 -10.94 0.31 -7.66
C PHE A 82 -9.72 -0.49 -7.23
N LEU A 83 -9.71 -0.96 -5.99
CA LEU A 83 -8.76 -1.96 -5.52
C LEU A 83 -9.37 -3.35 -5.72
N VAL A 84 -8.57 -4.25 -6.29
CA VAL A 84 -8.95 -5.61 -6.64
C VAL A 84 -8.11 -6.58 -5.85
N ARG A 85 -8.79 -7.56 -5.26
CA ARG A 85 -8.18 -8.65 -4.53
C ARG A 85 -8.70 -9.98 -5.07
N ASP A 86 -7.77 -10.88 -5.38
CA ASP A 86 -7.99 -12.25 -5.84
C ASP A 86 -7.94 -13.26 -4.67
#